data_AF-A0A5N5XFC3-F1
#
_entry.id   AF-A0A5N5XFC3-F1
#
_cell.length_a   1.000
_cell.length_b   1.000
_cell.length_c   1.000
_cell.angle_alpha   90.00
_cell.angle_beta   90.00
_cell.angle_gamma   90.00
#
_symmetry.space_group_name_H-M   'P 1'
#
loop_
_entity.id
_entity.type
_entity.pdbx_description
1 polymer ?
#
loop_
_entity_poly.entity_id
_entity_poly.type
_entity_poly.pdbx_seq_one_letter_code
_entity_poly.pdbx_strand_id
1 'polypeptide(L)'
;MAWLSGNTPAPGKRVLVIGVNGFGNLAGVIGAQLFRSKYGPTYLVPLHATLGFIAFSLIGYIGYRFTLRAVNQHRARKIASWSEVDVENERNDEKHLGDKKYTFMYGL
;
A
#
# COMPACT_ATOMS: atom_id res chain seq x y z
N MET A 1 -4.26 -8.64 -4.11
CA MET A 1 -5.65 -8.35 -3.70
C MET A 1 -5.93 -8.66 -2.22
N ALA A 2 -5.64 -9.88 -1.73
CA ALA A 2 -5.91 -10.27 -0.34
C ALA A 2 -5.25 -9.35 0.70
N TRP A 3 -4.00 -8.92 0.47
CA TRP A 3 -3.26 -8.06 1.39
C TRP A 3 -3.83 -6.64 1.53
N LEU A 4 -4.25 -6.03 0.41
CA LEU A 4 -4.84 -4.69 0.40
C LEU A 4 -6.22 -4.67 1.08
N SER A 5 -6.97 -5.76 0.88
CA SER A 5 -8.26 -6.00 1.55
C SER A 5 -8.09 -6.13 3.06
N GLY A 6 -7.11 -6.94 3.52
CA GLY A 6 -6.82 -7.15 4.94
C GLY A 6 -6.33 -5.88 5.67
N ASN A 7 -5.58 -5.02 4.97
CA ASN A 7 -5.09 -3.75 5.51
C ASN A 7 -6.10 -2.59 5.44
N THR A 8 -7.29 -2.81 4.87
CA THR A 8 -8.35 -1.80 4.81
C THR A 8 -9.53 -2.23 5.70
N PRO A 9 -9.65 -1.69 6.93
CA PRO A 9 -10.63 -2.18 7.89
C PRO A 9 -12.08 -1.80 7.55
N ALA A 10 -12.31 -0.66 6.90
CA ALA A 10 -13.67 -0.22 6.54
C ALA A 10 -14.14 -0.83 5.21
N PRO A 11 -15.31 -1.52 5.16
CA PRO A 11 -15.82 -2.18 3.95
C PRO A 11 -15.97 -1.23 2.75
N GLY A 12 -16.50 -0.03 2.96
CA GLY A 12 -16.67 0.96 1.88
C GLY A 12 -15.36 1.48 1.30
N LYS A 13 -14.33 1.67 2.14
CA LYS A 13 -13.01 2.15 1.70
C LYS A 13 -12.23 1.07 0.97
N ARG A 14 -12.45 -0.20 1.34
CA ARG A 14 -11.82 -1.37 0.71
C ARG A 14 -12.17 -1.49 -0.77
N VAL A 15 -13.42 -1.24 -1.14
CA VAL A 15 -13.88 -1.31 -2.55
C VAL A 15 -13.17 -0.27 -3.41
N LEU A 16 -13.00 0.96 -2.91
CA LEU A 16 -12.26 2.02 -3.62
C LEU A 16 -10.78 1.63 -3.83
N VAL A 17 -10.14 1.12 -2.79
CA VAL A 17 -8.74 0.69 -2.82
C VAL A 17 -8.53 -0.48 -3.81
N ILE A 18 -9.48 -1.40 -3.89
CA ILE A 18 -9.46 -2.48 -4.89
C ILE A 18 -9.71 -1.91 -6.31
N GLY A 19 -10.62 -0.95 -6.47
CA GLY A 19 -10.90 -0.29 -7.75
C GLY A 19 -9.68 0.41 -8.34
N VAL A 20 -8.88 1.09 -7.50
CA VAL A 20 -7.60 1.71 -7.90
C VAL A 20 -6.61 0.68 -8.44
N ASN A 21 -6.64 -0.57 -7.97
CA ASN A 21 -5.78 -1.62 -8.52
C ASN A 21 -6.07 -1.88 -10.01
N GLY A 22 -7.30 -1.63 -10.47
CA GLY A 22 -7.68 -1.69 -11.88
C GLY A 22 -6.95 -0.71 -12.79
N PHE A 23 -6.35 0.38 -12.24
CA PHE A 23 -5.51 1.29 -13.02
C PHE A 23 -4.21 0.64 -13.52
N GLY A 24 -3.84 -0.55 -13.02
CA GLY A 24 -2.75 -1.34 -13.60
C GLY A 24 -2.91 -1.57 -15.11
N ASN A 25 -4.14 -1.59 -15.63
CA ASN A 25 -4.41 -1.73 -17.05
C ASN A 25 -4.00 -0.50 -17.89
N LEU A 26 -3.96 0.70 -17.29
CA LEU A 26 -3.50 1.91 -17.97
C LEU A 26 -1.99 1.88 -18.28
N ALA A 27 -1.22 1.11 -17.50
CA ALA A 27 0.21 0.95 -17.75
C ALA A 27 0.49 0.32 -19.12
N GLY A 28 -0.38 -0.60 -19.58
CA GLY A 28 -0.26 -1.20 -20.91
C GLY A 28 -0.43 -0.18 -22.04
N VAL A 29 -1.37 0.77 -21.89
CA VAL A 29 -1.60 1.85 -22.86
C VAL A 29 -0.40 2.80 -22.90
N ILE A 30 0.16 3.15 -21.74
CA ILE A 30 1.35 4.00 -21.64
C ILE A 30 2.56 3.30 -22.27
N GLY A 31 2.74 2.00 -22.00
CA GLY A 31 3.78 1.18 -22.62
C GLY A 31 3.70 1.20 -24.14
N ALA A 32 2.51 0.97 -24.71
CA ALA A 32 2.29 1.02 -26.15
C ALA A 32 2.64 2.38 -26.78
N GLN A 33 2.41 3.49 -26.05
CA GLN A 33 2.76 4.84 -26.51
C GLN A 33 4.26 5.16 -26.39
N LEU A 34 4.98 4.47 -25.50
CA LEU A 34 6.39 4.66 -25.22
C LEU A 34 7.28 3.95 -26.27
N PHE A 35 6.90 2.74 -26.69
CA PHE A 35 7.60 1.95 -27.70
C PHE A 35 7.23 2.36 -29.13
N ARG A 36 7.67 3.56 -29.54
CA ARG A 36 7.46 4.07 -30.90
C ARG A 36 8.54 3.61 -31.87
N SER A 37 8.18 3.45 -33.14
CA SER A 37 9.10 3.06 -34.24
C SER A 37 10.34 3.96 -34.36
N LYS A 38 10.24 5.24 -33.98
CA LYS A 38 11.36 6.20 -33.93
C LYS A 38 12.52 5.78 -33.01
N TYR A 39 12.28 4.86 -32.09
CA TYR A 39 13.29 4.31 -31.18
C TYR A 39 13.83 2.94 -31.64
N GLY A 40 13.35 2.43 -32.77
CA GLY A 40 13.86 1.20 -33.38
C GLY A 40 15.22 1.39 -34.05
N PRO A 41 15.94 0.28 -34.36
CA PRO A 41 15.54 -1.11 -34.15
C PRO A 41 15.83 -1.64 -32.74
N THR A 42 16.62 -0.95 -31.92
CA THR A 42 17.09 -1.48 -30.62
C THR A 42 16.21 -1.12 -29.43
N TYR A 43 15.38 -0.06 -29.51
CA TYR A 43 14.41 0.32 -28.48
C TYR A 43 15.00 0.49 -27.06
N LEU A 44 16.28 0.86 -26.94
CA LEU A 44 16.94 1.01 -25.64
C LEU A 44 16.35 2.15 -24.79
N VAL A 45 15.94 3.25 -25.43
CA VAL A 45 15.35 4.41 -24.73
C VAL A 45 14.06 4.03 -23.98
N PRO A 46 13.02 3.46 -24.65
CA PRO A 46 11.82 3.05 -23.95
C PRO A 46 12.07 1.93 -22.92
N LEU A 47 13.05 1.05 -23.16
CA LEU A 47 13.46 0.02 -22.20
C LEU A 47 14.06 0.61 -20.91
N HIS A 48 14.97 1.58 -21.01
CA HIS A 48 15.51 2.24 -19.82
C HIS A 48 14.45 3.03 -19.06
N ALA A 49 13.51 3.64 -19.77
CA ALA A 49 12.39 4.34 -19.16
C ALA A 49 11.47 3.38 -18.36
N THR A 50 11.11 2.22 -18.93
CA THR A 50 10.30 1.22 -18.19
C THR A 50 11.04 0.64 -17.01
N LEU A 51 12.34 0.36 -17.15
CA LEU A 51 13.19 -0.06 -16.02
C LEU A 51 13.21 1.00 -14.90
N GLY A 52 13.26 2.29 -15.25
CA GLY A 52 13.15 3.39 -14.29
C GLY A 52 11.82 3.38 -13.53
N PHE A 53 10.70 3.18 -14.22
CA PHE A 53 9.38 3.07 -13.57
C PHE A 53 9.28 1.85 -12.64
N ILE A 54 9.83 0.71 -13.04
CA ILE A 54 9.87 -0.50 -12.21
C ILE A 54 10.72 -0.25 -10.96
N ALA A 55 11.93 0.30 -11.10
CA ALA A 55 12.81 0.61 -9.99
C ALA A 55 12.14 1.59 -9.00
N PHE A 56 11.51 2.65 -9.50
CA PHE A 56 10.75 3.59 -8.67
C PHE A 56 9.60 2.90 -7.93
N SER A 57 8.88 2.00 -8.60
CA SER A 57 7.78 1.25 -7.99
C SER A 57 8.26 0.32 -6.88
N LEU A 58 9.42 -0.33 -7.06
CA LEU A 58 10.07 -1.16 -6.04
C LEU A 58 10.47 -0.32 -4.82
N ILE A 59 11.07 0.85 -5.03
CA ILE A 59 11.42 1.77 -3.94
C ILE A 59 10.15 2.18 -3.17
N GLY A 60 9.08 2.51 -3.87
CA GLY A 60 7.79 2.83 -3.25
C GLY A 60 7.24 1.67 -2.42
N TYR A 61 7.31 0.43 -2.93
CA TYR A 61 6.85 -0.75 -2.22
C TYR A 61 7.68 -1.03 -0.95
N ILE A 62 9.00 -0.91 -1.06
CA ILE A 62 9.91 -1.06 0.08
C ILE A 62 9.63 0.01 1.14
N GLY A 63 9.53 1.28 0.73
CA GLY A 63 9.21 2.39 1.62
C GLY A 63 7.85 2.24 2.31
N TYR A 64 6.85 1.75 1.58
CA TYR A 64 5.54 1.46 2.14
C TYR A 64 5.61 0.36 3.20
N ARG A 65 6.34 -0.73 2.93
CA ARG A 65 6.54 -1.82 3.89
C ARG A 65 7.23 -1.36 5.17
N PHE A 66 8.26 -0.51 5.06
CA PHE A 66 8.92 0.06 6.22
C PHE A 66 8.01 0.99 7.02
N THR A 67 7.21 1.81 6.34
CA THR A 67 6.21 2.69 6.98
C THR A 67 5.21 1.87 7.79
N LEU A 68 4.62 0.82 7.20
CA LEU A 68 3.67 -0.05 7.91
C LEU A 68 4.33 -0.73 9.12
N ARG A 69 5.57 -1.19 8.97
CA ARG A 69 6.32 -1.82 10.06
C ARG A 69 6.63 -0.83 11.19
N ALA A 70 7.00 0.40 10.86
CA ALA A 70 7.27 1.46 11.84
C ALA A 70 6.00 1.84 12.61
N VAL A 71 4.86 1.95 11.92
CA VAL A 71 3.56 2.22 12.56
C VAL A 71 3.17 1.08 13.50
N ASN A 72 3.28 -0.17 13.06
CA ASN A 72 3.01 -1.33 13.91
C ASN A 72 3.93 -1.34 15.14
N GLN A 73 5.23 -1.06 14.99
CA GLN A 73 6.17 -1.00 16.12
C GLN A 73 5.80 0.12 17.10
N HIS A 74 5.39 1.29 16.60
CA HIS A 74 4.94 2.39 17.46
C HIS A 74 3.69 2.01 18.26
N ARG A 75 2.70 1.38 17.60
CA ARG A 75 1.47 0.91 18.25
C ARG A 75 1.75 -0.19 19.28
N ALA A 76 2.58 -1.17 18.93
CA ALA A 76 2.98 -2.24 19.83
C ALA A 76 3.64 -1.70 21.10
N ARG A 77 4.54 -0.71 20.98
CA ARG A 77 5.14 -0.05 22.16
C ARG A 77 4.12 0.67 23.02
N LYS A 78 3.12 1.30 22.40
CA LYS A 78 2.08 2.04 23.12
C LYS A 78 1.16 1.11 23.91
N ILE A 79 0.79 -0.04 23.32
CA ILE A 79 -0.10 -1.02 23.95
C ILE A 79 0.66 -1.93 24.92
N ALA A 80 1.98 -2.01 24.85
CA ALA A 80 2.78 -2.88 25.73
C ALA A 80 2.58 -2.60 27.24
N SER A 81 2.20 -1.37 27.61
CA SER A 81 1.92 -0.99 29.00
C SER A 81 0.43 -1.00 29.36
N TRP A 82 -0.44 -1.45 28.46
CA TRP A 82 -1.90 -1.43 28.67
C TRP A 82 -2.35 -2.68 29.40
N SER A 83 -3.36 -2.54 30.26
CA SER A 83 -4.07 -3.67 30.82
C SER A 83 -5.06 -4.26 29.81
N GLU A 84 -5.55 -5.49 30.04
CA GLU A 84 -6.57 -6.11 29.20
C GLU A 84 -7.84 -5.25 29.10
N VAL A 85 -8.19 -4.55 30.19
CA VAL A 85 -9.33 -3.63 30.24
C VAL A 85 -9.11 -2.42 29.33
N ASP A 86 -7.89 -1.87 29.29
CA ASP A 86 -7.56 -0.73 28.42
C ASP A 86 -7.62 -1.11 26.93
N VAL A 87 -7.19 -2.34 26.60
CA VAL A 87 -7.28 -2.87 25.23
C VAL A 87 -8.73 -3.05 24.80
N GLU A 88 -9.57 -3.61 25.67
CA GLU A 88 -10.99 -3.80 25.41
C GLU A 88 -11.73 -2.45 25.32
N ASN A 89 -11.37 -1.48 26.15
CA ASN A 89 -11.88 -0.12 26.07
C ASN A 89 -11.53 0.53 24.72
N GLU A 90 -10.27 0.49 24.25
CA GLU A 90 -9.89 1.04 22.93
C GLU A 90 -10.60 0.31 21.77
N ARG A 91 -10.89 -0.98 21.92
CA ARG A 91 -11.63 -1.75 20.92
C ARG A 91 -13.08 -1.26 20.80
N ASN A 92 -13.72 -1.00 21.93
CA ASN A 92 -15.12 -0.57 22.00
C ASN A 92 -15.31 0.96 21.89
N ASP A 93 -14.25 1.75 22.09
CA ASP A 93 -14.30 3.21 21.95
C ASP A 93 -14.56 3.64 20.50
N GLU A 94 -15.47 4.60 20.32
CA GLU A 94 -15.83 5.18 19.03
C GLU A 94 -14.89 6.31 18.60
N LYS A 95 -14.04 6.81 19.52
CA LYS A 95 -13.11 7.91 19.27
C LYS A 95 -12.11 7.62 18.14
N HIS A 96 -11.65 6.38 18.04
CA HIS A 96 -10.75 5.93 16.98
C HIS A 96 -11.45 4.88 16.12
N LEU A 97 -11.53 5.14 14.82
CA LEU A 97 -12.20 4.28 13.85
C LEU A 97 -11.21 3.65 12.87
N GLY A 98 -11.44 2.37 12.54
CA GLY A 98 -10.68 1.64 11.54
C GLY A 98 -9.19 1.59 11.87
N ASP A 99 -8.36 2.10 10.96
CA ASP A 99 -6.91 2.04 11.06
C ASP A 99 -6.32 3.00 12.09
N LYS A 100 -7.13 3.92 12.64
CA LYS A 100 -6.73 4.80 13.74
C LYS A 100 -6.72 4.10 15.10
N LYS A 101 -7.39 2.96 15.25
CA LYS A 101 -7.35 2.18 16.50
C LYS A 101 -5.94 1.69 16.74
N TYR A 102 -5.45 1.84 17.97
CA TYR A 102 -4.12 1.35 18.32
C TYR A 102 -4.04 -0.18 18.24
N THR A 103 -5.15 -0.86 18.50
CA THR A 103 -5.28 -2.33 18.43
C THR A 103 -5.26 -2.87 17.00
N PHE A 104 -5.42 -2.01 15.98
CA PHE A 104 -5.30 -2.44 14.58
C PHE A 104 -3.83 -2.50 14.15
N MET A 105 -3.42 -3.66 13.64
CA MET A 105 -2.06 -3.92 13.16
C MET A 105 -2.10 -4.23 11.66
N TYR A 106 -1.24 -3.56 10.90
CA TYR A 106 -1.13 -3.80 9.47
C TYR A 106 -0.43 -5.15 9.19
N GLY A 107 -0.89 -5.89 8.19
CA GLY A 107 -0.18 -7.05 7.65
C GLY A 107 1.03 -6.63 6.81
N LEU A 108 2.14 -7.38 6.89
CA LEU A 108 3.43 -7.10 6.21
C LEU A 108 3.78 -8.11 5.11
#